data_AF-A0A2G1WZY7-F1
#
_entry.id   AF-A0A2G1WZY7-F1
#
_cell.length_a   1.000
_cell.length_b   1.000
_cell.length_c   1.000
_cell.angle_alpha   90.00
_cell.angle_beta   90.00
_cell.angle_gamma   90.00
#
_symmetry.space_group_name_H-M   'P 1'
#
loop_
_entity.id
_entity.type
_entity.pdbx_description
1 polymer ?
#
loop_
_entity_poly.entity_id
_entity_poly.type
_entity_poly.pdbx_seq_one_letter_code
_entity_poly.pdbx_strand_id
1 'polypeptide(L)'
;MSTVRRTLLLAVLVAAAGGLAFATGAAVVDGPADTFAEERLAVQPVDGPNGAYAYLNDDDEIVVDVSGSNPKLPSDFEGVNPGTLASADGVFTITYTADEYARVWIEHPEENVTFVVDGESIEGEANNVTLAPDETVAIGLEVDARGAVAGTQLSGDDFDIRAQVADPESVDSASTADEGDGDGGD
;
A
#
# COMPACT_ATOMS: atom_id res chain seq x y z
N MET A 1 -37.11 -15.24 74.46
CA MET A 1 -36.57 -13.89 74.71
C MET A 1 -35.08 -13.88 74.40
N SER A 2 -34.66 -13.29 73.28
CA SER A 2 -33.51 -12.38 73.22
C SER A 2 -33.52 -11.65 71.87
N THR A 3 -33.94 -10.39 71.96
CA THR A 3 -33.47 -9.18 71.24
C THR A 3 -32.18 -9.30 70.40
N VAL A 4 -31.89 -8.56 69.33
CA VAL A 4 -32.56 -7.59 68.44
C VAL A 4 -31.43 -7.01 67.54
N ARG A 5 -31.76 -6.67 66.29
CA ARG A 5 -31.12 -5.66 65.40
C ARG A 5 -29.75 -5.89 64.72
N ARG A 6 -29.80 -5.61 63.41
CA ARG A 6 -28.81 -4.98 62.50
C ARG A 6 -27.54 -5.80 62.28
N THR A 7 -27.19 -6.18 61.05
CA THR A 7 -26.67 -5.22 60.05
C THR A 7 -26.85 -5.78 58.64
N LEU A 8 -27.40 -4.95 57.76
CA LEU A 8 -27.51 -5.14 56.32
C LEU A 8 -26.21 -4.60 55.72
N LEU A 9 -25.46 -5.39 54.96
CA LEU A 9 -24.47 -4.87 54.01
C LEU A 9 -24.38 -5.83 52.82
N LEU A 10 -25.15 -5.46 51.80
CA LEU A 10 -25.02 -5.89 50.42
C LEU A 10 -23.62 -5.49 49.94
N ALA A 11 -22.82 -6.43 49.46
CA ALA A 11 -21.66 -6.15 48.62
C ALA A 11 -21.70 -7.12 47.45
N VAL A 12 -22.46 -6.72 46.42
CA VAL A 12 -22.40 -7.31 45.09
C VAL A 12 -21.08 -6.83 44.48
N LEU A 13 -20.10 -7.73 44.36
CA LEU A 13 -18.86 -7.48 43.65
C LEU A 13 -18.92 -8.27 42.35
N VAL A 14 -19.63 -7.71 41.37
CA VAL A 14 -19.55 -8.14 39.98
C VAL A 14 -18.21 -7.62 39.46
N ALA A 15 -17.21 -8.50 39.42
CA ALA A 15 -15.99 -8.22 38.69
C ALA A 15 -16.38 -8.12 37.21
N ALA A 16 -16.35 -6.90 36.68
CA ALA A 16 -16.54 -6.63 35.26
C ALA A 16 -15.36 -7.27 34.51
N ALA A 17 -15.57 -8.47 33.99
CA ALA A 17 -14.84 -8.97 32.84
C ALA A 17 -15.34 -8.19 31.60
N GLY A 18 -14.97 -6.91 31.52
CA GLY A 18 -15.16 -6.11 30.32
C GLY A 18 -14.04 -6.45 29.37
N GLY A 19 -14.31 -7.33 28.40
CA GLY A 19 -13.35 -7.66 27.35
C GLY A 19 -12.91 -6.39 26.63
N LEU A 20 -11.60 -6.20 26.50
CA LEU A 20 -11.09 -5.48 25.35
C LEU A 20 -11.33 -6.40 24.16
N ALA A 21 -12.51 -6.30 23.57
CA ALA A 21 -12.66 -6.63 22.17
C ALA A 21 -11.92 -5.50 21.44
N PHE A 22 -10.64 -5.71 21.16
CA PHE A 22 -10.02 -5.00 20.05
C PHE A 22 -10.85 -5.42 18.84
N ALA A 23 -11.72 -4.54 18.36
CA ALA A 23 -12.19 -4.66 17.00
C ALA A 23 -10.92 -4.52 16.18
N THR A 24 -10.38 -5.64 15.70
CA THR A 24 -9.35 -5.64 14.66
C THR A 24 -10.01 -4.93 13.49
N GLY A 25 -9.66 -3.67 13.27
CA GLY A 25 -10.04 -2.94 12.08
C GLY A 25 -9.21 -3.53 10.96
N ALA A 26 -9.60 -4.72 10.50
CA ALA A 26 -9.04 -5.24 9.27
C ALA A 26 -9.77 -4.50 8.16
N ALA A 27 -9.02 -3.80 7.32
CA ALA A 27 -9.54 -3.18 6.12
C ALA A 27 -10.36 -4.24 5.36
N VAL A 28 -11.59 -3.88 5.00
CA VAL A 28 -12.42 -4.78 4.19
C VAL A 28 -11.89 -4.69 2.77
N VAL A 29 -11.08 -5.68 2.40
CA VAL A 29 -10.61 -5.89 1.03
C VAL A 29 -11.73 -6.61 0.28
N ASP A 30 -12.29 -5.94 -0.73
CA ASP A 30 -13.39 -6.48 -1.52
C ASP A 30 -12.86 -7.37 -2.64
N GLY A 31 -13.09 -8.67 -2.54
CA GLY A 31 -12.73 -9.64 -3.59
C GLY A 31 -11.31 -10.21 -3.45
N PRO A 32 -10.84 -10.95 -4.48
CA PRO A 32 -9.48 -11.52 -4.49
C PRO A 32 -8.42 -10.41 -4.46
N ALA A 33 -7.31 -10.67 -3.78
CA ALA A 33 -6.18 -9.76 -3.68
C ALA A 33 -4.90 -10.57 -3.55
N ASP A 34 -3.82 -10.03 -4.11
CA ASP A 34 -2.48 -10.52 -3.80
C ASP A 34 -2.06 -9.96 -2.43
N THR A 35 -1.26 -10.71 -1.68
CA THR A 35 -0.88 -10.34 -0.32
C THR A 35 0.63 -10.34 -0.09
N PHE A 36 1.12 -9.27 0.53
CA PHE A 36 2.55 -9.05 0.78
C PHE A 36 2.81 -8.80 2.27
N ALA A 37 4.09 -8.82 2.65
CA ALA A 37 4.58 -8.50 3.99
C ALA A 37 3.83 -9.22 5.11
N GLU A 38 3.81 -10.56 5.05
CA GLU A 38 3.09 -11.42 6.00
C GLU A 38 1.58 -11.13 6.05
N GLU A 39 0.95 -10.98 4.88
CA GLU A 39 -0.49 -10.76 4.70
C GLU A 39 -1.00 -9.41 5.23
N ARG A 40 -0.10 -8.46 5.50
CA ARG A 40 -0.41 -7.10 5.99
C ARG A 40 -0.71 -6.10 4.90
N LEU A 41 -0.38 -6.43 3.66
CA LEU A 41 -0.73 -5.65 2.48
C LEU A 41 -1.63 -6.48 1.60
N ALA A 42 -2.73 -5.89 1.15
CA ALA A 42 -3.59 -6.44 0.12
C ALA A 42 -3.50 -5.58 -1.14
N VAL A 43 -3.30 -6.23 -2.28
CA VAL A 43 -3.00 -5.57 -3.55
C VAL A 43 -4.01 -5.99 -4.60
N GLN A 44 -4.63 -4.99 -5.24
CA GLN A 44 -5.72 -5.21 -6.18
C GLN A 44 -5.60 -4.28 -7.39
N PRO A 45 -5.95 -4.73 -8.61
CA PRO A 45 -6.12 -3.83 -9.74
C PRO A 45 -7.17 -2.74 -9.41
N VAL A 46 -6.92 -1.52 -9.86
CA VAL A 46 -7.90 -0.43 -9.74
C VAL A 46 -9.08 -0.70 -10.68
N ASP A 47 -10.27 -0.25 -10.32
CA ASP A 47 -11.39 -0.24 -11.25
C ASP A 47 -11.22 0.83 -12.35
N GLY A 48 -11.44 0.45 -13.60
CA GLY A 48 -11.49 1.38 -14.73
C GLY A 48 -10.37 1.17 -15.76
N PRO A 49 -10.10 2.17 -16.61
CA PRO A 49 -9.27 1.96 -17.80
C PRO A 49 -7.79 1.70 -17.46
N ASN A 50 -7.22 2.42 -16.49
CA ASN A 50 -5.82 2.24 -16.09
C ASN A 50 -5.63 0.95 -15.29
N GLY A 51 -6.68 0.52 -14.58
CA GLY A 51 -6.74 -0.79 -13.93
C GLY A 51 -6.50 -1.96 -14.86
N ALA A 52 -6.83 -1.85 -16.15
CA ALA A 52 -6.64 -2.93 -17.11
C ALA A 52 -5.16 -3.25 -17.40
N TYR A 53 -4.23 -2.38 -17.00
CA TYR A 53 -2.80 -2.67 -17.04
C TYR A 53 -2.35 -3.57 -15.89
N ALA A 54 -3.19 -3.82 -14.89
CA ALA A 54 -2.94 -4.79 -13.83
C ALA A 54 -4.03 -5.85 -13.74
N TYR A 55 -3.65 -7.06 -13.35
CA TYR A 55 -4.60 -8.13 -13.06
C TYR A 55 -4.03 -9.16 -12.11
N LEU A 56 -4.90 -9.86 -11.40
CA LEU A 56 -4.52 -11.08 -10.69
C LEU A 56 -4.44 -12.24 -11.69
N ASN A 57 -3.35 -13.00 -11.66
CA ASN A 57 -3.15 -14.21 -12.46
C ASN A 57 -3.96 -15.39 -11.88
N ASP A 58 -3.77 -16.60 -12.42
CA ASP A 58 -4.51 -17.79 -11.97
C ASP A 58 -4.15 -18.23 -10.53
N ASP A 59 -3.04 -17.72 -9.98
CA ASP A 59 -2.54 -17.98 -8.64
C ASP A 59 -2.85 -16.81 -7.67
N ASP A 60 -3.71 -15.87 -8.07
CA ASP A 60 -4.07 -14.64 -7.35
C ASP A 60 -2.89 -13.67 -7.12
N GLU A 61 -1.80 -13.77 -7.90
CA GLU A 61 -0.67 -12.82 -7.84
C GLU A 61 -0.90 -11.62 -8.77
N ILE A 62 -0.48 -10.44 -8.32
CA ILE A 62 -0.62 -9.20 -9.09
C ILE A 62 0.39 -9.16 -10.25
N VAL A 63 -0.13 -8.95 -11.46
CA VAL A 63 0.66 -8.79 -12.67
C VAL A 63 0.41 -7.41 -13.23
N VAL A 64 1.47 -6.64 -13.49
CA VAL A 64 1.42 -5.39 -14.26
C VAL A 64 1.95 -5.67 -15.67
N ASP A 65 1.11 -5.45 -16.68
CA ASP A 65 1.41 -5.76 -18.07
C ASP A 65 0.98 -4.61 -18.99
N VAL A 66 1.96 -3.85 -19.47
CA VAL A 66 1.76 -2.76 -20.44
C VAL A 66 2.06 -3.18 -21.87
N SER A 67 2.19 -4.48 -22.12
CA SER A 67 2.51 -5.04 -23.43
C SER A 67 1.26 -5.29 -24.28
N GLY A 68 1.46 -5.43 -25.60
CA GLY A 68 0.39 -5.87 -26.51
C GLY A 68 -0.11 -7.30 -26.28
N SER A 69 0.55 -8.06 -25.40
CA SER A 69 0.13 -9.42 -25.02
C SER A 69 -0.80 -9.43 -23.81
N ASN A 70 -1.07 -8.29 -23.18
CA ASN A 70 -1.92 -8.23 -21.99
C ASN A 70 -3.33 -8.78 -22.31
N PRO A 71 -3.76 -9.88 -21.66
CA PRO A 71 -5.02 -10.54 -21.95
C PRO A 71 -6.27 -9.74 -21.52
N LYS A 72 -6.08 -8.67 -20.73
CA LYS A 72 -7.15 -7.78 -20.27
C LYS A 72 -7.37 -6.60 -21.20
N LEU A 73 -6.44 -6.33 -22.11
CA LEU A 73 -6.53 -5.23 -23.07
C LEU A 73 -7.12 -5.71 -24.42
N PRO A 74 -7.66 -4.78 -25.23
CA PRO A 74 -8.12 -5.09 -26.57
C PRO A 74 -7.03 -5.74 -27.43
N SER A 75 -7.41 -6.64 -28.33
CA SER A 75 -6.46 -7.38 -29.18
C SER A 75 -5.66 -6.50 -30.16
N ASP A 76 -6.08 -5.26 -30.36
CA ASP A 76 -5.40 -4.23 -31.15
C ASP A 76 -4.51 -3.31 -30.31
N PHE A 77 -4.41 -3.53 -28.99
CA PHE A 77 -3.42 -2.87 -28.15
C PHE A 77 -2.02 -3.39 -28.49
N GLU A 78 -1.12 -2.48 -28.84
CA GLU A 78 0.24 -2.81 -29.29
C GLU A 78 1.30 -2.63 -28.18
N GLY A 79 0.90 -2.13 -27.01
CA GLY A 79 1.80 -1.76 -25.92
C GLY A 79 2.30 -0.31 -26.00
N VAL A 80 3.31 -0.01 -25.19
CA VAL A 80 3.96 1.32 -25.18
C VAL A 80 4.81 1.53 -26.43
N ASN A 81 4.67 2.70 -27.07
CA ASN A 81 5.45 3.03 -28.27
C ASN A 81 6.95 3.20 -27.94
N PRO A 82 7.86 2.64 -28.75
CA PRO A 82 9.29 2.81 -28.55
C PRO A 82 9.70 4.28 -28.72
N GLY A 83 10.69 4.73 -27.94
CA GLY A 83 11.17 6.11 -27.98
C GLY A 83 10.22 7.12 -27.33
N THR A 84 9.22 6.65 -26.58
CA THR A 84 8.25 7.51 -25.89
C THR A 84 8.39 7.42 -24.37
N LEU A 85 7.81 8.39 -23.69
CA LEU A 85 7.48 8.32 -22.28
C LEU A 85 5.98 8.07 -22.17
N ALA A 86 5.57 7.21 -21.25
CA ALA A 86 4.17 6.97 -20.96
C ALA A 86 3.95 6.99 -19.44
N SER A 87 2.73 7.33 -19.02
CA SER A 87 2.33 7.21 -17.63
C SER A 87 0.87 6.78 -17.51
N ALA A 88 0.56 6.10 -16.41
CA ALA A 88 -0.79 5.71 -16.06
C ALA A 88 -0.95 5.82 -14.54
N ASP A 89 -1.83 6.72 -14.10
CA ASP A 89 -2.16 6.86 -12.68
C ASP A 89 -3.13 5.77 -12.23
N GLY A 90 -2.96 5.25 -11.01
CA GLY A 90 -3.90 4.31 -10.42
C GLY A 90 -4.08 3.04 -11.26
N VAL A 91 -3.01 2.27 -11.39
CA VAL A 91 -2.99 0.95 -12.03
C VAL A 91 -3.46 -0.13 -11.06
N PHE A 92 -2.97 -0.09 -9.83
CA PHE A 92 -3.39 -0.97 -8.74
C PHE A 92 -3.40 -0.21 -7.41
N THR A 93 -4.02 -0.78 -6.38
CA THR A 93 -4.02 -0.24 -5.02
C THR A 93 -3.24 -1.13 -4.09
N ILE A 94 -2.64 -0.52 -3.07
CA ILE A 94 -2.10 -1.20 -1.90
C ILE A 94 -2.94 -0.76 -0.70
N THR A 95 -3.58 -1.71 -0.03
CA THR A 95 -4.33 -1.49 1.21
C THR A 95 -3.55 -2.08 2.38
N TYR A 96 -3.26 -1.28 3.39
CA TYR A 96 -2.63 -1.75 4.62
C TYR A 96 -3.68 -2.27 5.60
N THR A 97 -3.57 -3.53 6.00
CA THR A 97 -4.62 -4.27 6.74
C THR A 97 -4.31 -4.46 8.22
N ALA A 98 -3.23 -3.85 8.73
CA ALA A 98 -2.80 -3.98 10.13
C ALA A 98 -3.04 -2.69 10.94
N ASP A 99 -2.93 -2.81 12.27
CA ASP A 99 -3.38 -1.78 13.23
C ASP A 99 -2.33 -0.70 13.57
N GLU A 100 -1.15 -0.72 12.95
CA GLU A 100 -0.05 0.23 13.19
C GLU A 100 0.21 1.14 11.99
N TYR A 101 1.17 2.06 12.03
CA TYR A 101 1.62 2.71 10.79
C TYR A 101 2.64 1.81 10.10
N ALA A 102 2.74 1.90 8.78
CA ALA A 102 3.80 1.23 8.04
C ALA A 102 4.38 2.12 6.95
N ARG A 103 5.70 2.03 6.78
CA ARG A 103 6.39 2.51 5.59
C ARG A 103 6.34 1.42 4.53
N VAL A 104 5.79 1.75 3.38
CA VAL A 104 5.59 0.86 2.25
C VAL A 104 6.41 1.36 1.06
N TRP A 105 7.16 0.46 0.43
CA TRP A 105 7.94 0.75 -0.78
C TRP A 105 7.95 -0.45 -1.71
N ILE A 106 8.30 -0.20 -2.98
CA ILE A 106 8.40 -1.24 -4.01
C ILE A 106 9.88 -1.45 -4.36
N GLU A 107 10.28 -2.71 -4.52
CA GLU A 107 11.60 -3.09 -5.00
C GLU A 107 11.46 -3.83 -6.32
N HIS A 108 12.20 -3.42 -7.35
CA HIS A 108 12.22 -4.13 -8.64
C HIS A 108 13.53 -3.83 -9.38
N PRO A 109 13.99 -4.72 -10.30
CA PRO A 109 15.26 -4.60 -10.98
C PRO A 109 15.19 -3.82 -12.29
N GLU A 110 14.00 -3.47 -12.80
CA GLU A 110 13.83 -2.89 -14.13
C GLU A 110 14.06 -1.37 -14.11
N GLU A 111 14.92 -0.84 -14.99
CA GLU A 111 15.22 0.60 -15.00
C GLU A 111 14.24 1.43 -15.85
N ASN A 112 13.38 0.76 -16.63
CA ASN A 112 12.47 1.42 -17.60
C ASN A 112 11.06 1.66 -17.05
N VAL A 113 10.82 1.29 -15.80
CA VAL A 113 9.54 1.40 -15.12
C VAL A 113 9.79 2.08 -13.78
N THR A 114 8.95 3.05 -13.47
CA THR A 114 8.90 3.68 -12.15
C THR A 114 7.50 3.53 -11.58
N PHE A 115 7.37 2.92 -10.42
CA PHE A 115 6.13 2.97 -9.63
C PHE A 115 6.03 4.29 -8.89
N VAL A 116 4.86 4.92 -8.95
CA VAL A 116 4.64 6.25 -8.38
C VAL A 116 3.37 6.36 -7.55
N VAL A 117 3.38 7.27 -6.57
CA VAL A 117 2.21 7.77 -5.86
C VAL A 117 2.17 9.28 -6.05
N ASP A 118 1.08 9.81 -6.59
CA ASP A 118 0.92 11.25 -6.89
C ASP A 118 2.08 11.85 -7.72
N GLY A 119 2.72 11.03 -8.57
CA GLY A 119 3.85 11.41 -9.42
C GLY A 119 5.22 11.35 -8.74
N GLU A 120 5.30 10.92 -7.49
CA GLU A 120 6.54 10.70 -6.75
C GLU A 120 6.86 9.20 -6.71
N SER A 121 8.12 8.84 -6.94
CA SER A 121 8.55 7.43 -6.91
C SER A 121 8.31 6.81 -5.55
N ILE A 122 7.85 5.55 -5.52
CA ILE A 122 7.73 4.73 -4.30
C ILE A 122 8.81 3.63 -4.24
N GLU A 123 9.88 3.78 -5.01
CA GLU A 123 10.87 2.71 -5.20
C GLU A 123 12.02 2.79 -4.19
N GLY A 124 12.27 1.66 -3.53
CA GLY A 124 13.27 1.54 -2.47
C GLY A 124 12.86 2.21 -1.15
N GLU A 125 13.47 1.75 -0.06
CA GLU A 125 13.12 2.17 1.32
C GLU A 125 13.19 3.70 1.53
N ALA A 126 14.06 4.40 0.79
CA ALA A 126 14.22 5.86 0.91
C ALA A 126 13.02 6.66 0.37
N ASN A 127 12.25 6.11 -0.57
CA ASN A 127 11.12 6.79 -1.22
C ASN A 127 9.77 6.19 -0.77
N ASN A 128 9.70 5.60 0.43
CA ASN A 128 8.51 4.96 0.94
C ASN A 128 7.32 5.94 1.13
N VAL A 129 6.10 5.39 1.07
CA VAL A 129 4.90 6.05 1.58
C VAL A 129 4.57 5.54 2.98
N THR A 130 4.06 6.40 3.84
CA THR A 130 3.54 5.98 5.15
C THR A 130 2.03 5.74 5.02
N LEU A 131 1.58 4.54 5.37
CA LEU A 131 0.17 4.16 5.46
C LEU A 131 -0.24 4.01 6.92
N ALA A 132 -1.36 4.64 7.27
CA ALA A 132 -2.08 4.39 8.51
C ALA A 132 -2.86 3.06 8.45
N PRO A 133 -3.41 2.58 9.58
CA PRO A 133 -4.31 1.45 9.58
C PRO A 133 -5.48 1.66 8.61
N ASP A 134 -5.79 0.64 7.81
CA ASP A 134 -6.83 0.63 6.79
C ASP A 134 -6.64 1.62 5.64
N GLU A 135 -5.48 2.28 5.56
CA GLU A 135 -5.21 3.22 4.49
C GLU A 135 -4.93 2.49 3.17
N THR A 136 -5.46 3.07 2.10
CA THR A 136 -5.30 2.57 0.74
C THR A 136 -4.69 3.65 -0.12
N VAL A 137 -3.65 3.29 -0.85
CA VAL A 137 -2.99 4.18 -1.82
C VAL A 137 -3.09 3.59 -3.22
N ALA A 138 -3.29 4.44 -4.22
CA ALA A 138 -3.29 4.06 -5.62
C ALA A 138 -1.87 4.22 -6.19
N ILE A 139 -1.35 3.16 -6.79
CA ILE A 139 -0.02 3.13 -7.40
C ILE A 139 -0.17 3.36 -8.91
N GLY A 140 0.54 4.35 -9.42
CA GLY A 140 0.70 4.62 -10.83
C GLY A 140 1.99 4.04 -11.40
N LEU A 141 2.15 4.20 -12.71
CA LEU A 141 3.29 3.76 -13.48
C LEU A 141 3.82 4.92 -14.33
N GLU A 142 5.14 5.07 -14.38
CA GLU A 142 5.84 5.82 -15.42
C GLU A 142 6.73 4.84 -16.20
N VAL A 143 6.72 4.94 -17.53
CA VAL A 143 7.46 4.04 -18.41
C VAL A 143 8.38 4.86 -19.30
N ASP A 144 9.67 4.54 -19.25
CA ASP A 144 10.69 5.08 -20.15
C ASP A 144 11.04 4.07 -21.25
N ALA A 145 10.38 4.21 -22.41
CA ALA A 145 10.67 3.38 -23.58
C ALA A 145 11.77 3.99 -24.47
N ARG A 146 12.53 4.99 -24.01
CA ARG A 146 13.61 5.63 -24.79
C ARG A 146 14.87 4.76 -24.76
N GLY A 147 14.94 3.84 -25.72
CA GLY A 147 16.04 2.87 -25.82
C GLY A 147 15.56 1.44 -25.97
N ALA A 148 14.26 1.21 -25.71
CA ALA A 148 13.58 -0.03 -26.01
C ALA A 148 13.30 -0.18 -27.51
N VAL A 149 13.36 -1.42 -28.01
CA VAL A 149 12.96 -1.74 -29.38
C VAL A 149 11.42 -1.86 -29.42
N ALA A 150 10.80 -1.56 -30.56
CA ALA A 150 9.37 -1.80 -30.76
C ALA A 150 9.03 -3.26 -30.38
N GLY A 151 8.06 -3.46 -29.49
CA GLY A 151 7.65 -4.78 -29.02
C GLY A 151 8.46 -5.37 -27.85
N THR A 152 9.31 -4.58 -27.18
CA THR A 152 9.88 -4.95 -25.88
C THR A 152 8.77 -4.98 -24.82
N GLN A 153 8.65 -6.10 -24.09
CA GLN A 153 7.68 -6.33 -23.02
C GLN A 153 8.31 -6.03 -21.64
N LEU A 154 7.51 -5.55 -20.71
CA LEU A 154 7.80 -5.44 -19.28
C LEU A 154 6.83 -6.39 -18.57
N SER A 155 7.34 -7.34 -17.78
CA SER A 155 6.50 -8.37 -17.14
C SER A 155 6.25 -8.01 -15.67
N GLY A 156 5.19 -8.55 -15.09
CA GLY A 156 4.76 -8.24 -13.73
C GLY A 156 5.51 -8.97 -12.63
N ASP A 157 6.21 -10.07 -12.93
CA ASP A 157 6.91 -10.93 -11.94
C ASP A 157 8.20 -10.32 -11.36
N ASP A 158 8.47 -9.05 -11.68
CA ASP A 158 9.76 -8.42 -11.47
C ASP A 158 9.80 -7.56 -10.19
N PHE A 159 8.72 -7.42 -9.41
CA PHE A 159 8.70 -6.54 -8.22
C PHE A 159 8.25 -7.21 -6.91
N ASP A 160 8.73 -6.68 -5.78
CA ASP A 160 8.33 -7.02 -4.41
C ASP A 160 7.79 -5.77 -3.70
N ILE A 161 6.75 -5.94 -2.87
CA ILE A 161 6.17 -4.86 -2.07
C ILE A 161 6.53 -5.09 -0.60
N ARG A 162 7.25 -4.12 -0.03
CA ARG A 162 7.80 -4.19 1.32
C ARG A 162 6.96 -3.36 2.28
N ALA A 163 6.79 -3.84 3.52
CA ALA A 163 6.22 -3.03 4.61
C ALA A 163 7.06 -3.14 5.89
N GLN A 164 7.43 -2.00 6.44
CA GLN A 164 8.10 -1.88 7.74
C GLN A 164 7.20 -1.10 8.70
N VAL A 165 6.87 -1.72 9.85
CA VAL A 165 6.07 -1.06 10.90
C VAL A 165 6.81 0.19 11.39
N ALA A 166 6.07 1.29 11.54
CA ALA A 166 6.58 2.59 11.97
C ALA A 166 5.77 3.10 13.18
N ASP A 167 6.47 3.79 14.08
CA ASP A 167 5.82 4.51 15.18
C ASP A 167 5.22 5.84 14.68
N PRO A 168 4.06 6.28 15.20
CA PRO A 168 3.40 7.53 14.80
C PRO A 168 4.25 8.78 15.08
N GLU A 169 5.22 8.73 15.99
CA GLU A 169 6.11 9.87 16.26
C GLU A 169 7.26 9.98 15.23
N SER A 170 7.52 8.91 14.48
CA SER A 170 8.58 8.82 13.47
C SER A 170 8.16 9.31 12.08
N VAL A 171 6.87 9.62 11.88
CA VAL A 171 6.32 10.04 10.60
C VAL A 171 6.30 11.58 10.45
N ASP A 172 6.07 12.31 11.54
CA ASP A 172 6.11 13.78 11.55
C ASP A 172 7.53 14.35 11.39
N SER A 173 8.56 13.60 11.77
CA SER A 173 9.95 14.07 11.80
C SER A 173 10.60 14.18 10.40
N ALA A 174 10.02 13.56 9.37
CA ALA A 174 10.54 13.63 8.00
C ALA A 174 10.14 14.93 7.27
N SER A 175 9.02 15.56 7.68
CA SER A 175 8.50 16.78 7.03
C SER A 175 9.12 18.08 7.57
N THR A 176 9.93 18.03 8.63
CA THR A 176 10.53 19.22 9.27
C THR A 176 12.03 19.39 9.05
N ALA A 177 12.63 18.66 8.10
CA ALA A 177 14.05 18.81 7.74
C ALA A 177 14.29 19.73 6.54
N ASP A 178 13.52 20.82 6.40
CA ASP A 178 13.88 21.98 5.56
C ASP A 178 13.36 23.29 6.18
N GLU A 179 13.74 23.59 7.41
CA GLU A 179 13.61 24.93 7.96
C GLU A 179 14.96 25.41 8.52
N GLY A 180 15.74 25.98 7.60
CA GLY A 180 16.69 27.07 7.75
C GLY A 180 17.50 27.21 9.04
N ASP A 181 18.83 27.15 8.90
CA ASP A 181 19.72 27.93 9.76
C ASP A 181 20.56 28.87 8.89
N GLY A 182 19.98 30.03 8.61
CA GLY A 182 20.69 31.21 8.17
C GLY A 182 20.97 32.11 9.37
N ASP A 183 22.22 32.17 9.81
CA ASP A 183 22.81 33.21 10.66
C ASP A 183 24.35 33.12 10.44
N GLY A 184 25.13 34.16 10.11
CA GLY A 184 25.05 35.57 10.43
C GLY A 184 26.18 35.96 11.41
N GLY A 185 27.28 36.55 10.91
CA GLY A 185 28.38 37.17 11.70
C GLY A 185 29.67 36.34 11.77
N ASP A 186 30.89 36.85 11.57
CA ASP A 186 31.50 38.20 11.53
C ASP A 186 32.59 38.24 10.43
#